data_AF-A0A7W9M4B7-F1
#
_entry.id   AF-A0A7W9M4B7-F1
#
_cell.length_a   1.000
_cell.length_b   1.000
_cell.length_c   1.000
_cell.angle_alpha   90.00
_cell.angle_beta   90.00
_cell.angle_gamma   90.00
#
_symmetry.space_group_name_H-M   'P 1'
#
loop_
_entity.id
_entity.type
_entity.pdbx_description
1 polymer ?
#
loop_
_entity_poly.entity_id
_entity_poly.type
_entity_poly.pdbx_seq_one_letter_code
_entity_poly.pdbx_strand_id
1 'polypeptide(L)'
;MDPTAPNPTDIAGYLAAAPALAARLGGAPADWDVREISEGNVNYVFSVHGPAGALCVKQAPAFVRVAGASWPLTPERARYEHRAMLEHRRHAPDYVPTPLHYDPALHLQVIEHLDGHTVLRDELIDGRAPADLGRHLGDYLARTLFHTSDLALPAARKRPLVAEFEGNTEMCAIMEEMVFTEVYRPFHRNQWTGPHLDADVDRLRADTALLVAVARLKDHYLTSRQALLHGDLHTGSIMVSAHRTHVIDQEFACYGPMGFDIGNLLAHLLISYFAKDTPGPETTEQARLLATVETVWTEFDARFTALWRSSPTGDSYPSALFPPGSDLLDHERRAYLGRVLHDTIGFCGAEIVRRVIGFARPADFTTIPDPGYRAARERRALHLARALLVDDHHDIRDVVTAARAYRAVEQVTRRGV
;
A
#
# COMPACT_ATOMS: atom_id res chain seq x y z
N MET A 1 29.87 -11.76 -0.54
CA MET A 1 28.65 -11.24 0.06
C MET A 1 27.94 -12.37 0.77
N ASP A 2 27.76 -12.23 2.09
CA ASP A 2 26.90 -13.09 2.88
C ASP A 2 25.43 -12.77 2.56
N PRO A 3 24.62 -13.74 2.08
CA PRO A 3 23.21 -13.51 1.75
C PRO A 3 22.31 -13.35 2.99
N THR A 4 22.82 -13.60 4.21
CA THR A 4 22.03 -13.55 5.44
C THR A 4 22.18 -12.25 6.22
N ALA A 5 23.32 -11.58 6.10
CA ALA A 5 23.64 -10.32 6.77
C ALA A 5 24.62 -9.49 5.93
N PRO A 6 24.16 -8.92 4.80
CA PRO A 6 25.01 -8.04 4.01
C PRO A 6 25.47 -6.84 4.84
N ASN A 7 26.71 -6.40 4.62
CA ASN A 7 27.26 -5.19 5.21
C ASN A 7 27.73 -4.21 4.12
N PRO A 8 28.02 -2.95 4.47
CA PRO A 8 28.46 -1.95 3.50
C PRO A 8 29.66 -2.37 2.62
N THR A 9 30.63 -3.09 3.19
CA THR A 9 31.81 -3.57 2.46
C THR A 9 31.44 -4.63 1.43
N ASP A 10 30.57 -5.57 1.79
CA ASP A 10 30.05 -6.58 0.85
C ASP A 10 29.31 -5.94 -0.32
N ILE A 11 28.46 -4.95 -0.04
CA ILE A 11 27.69 -4.21 -1.05
C ILE A 11 28.62 -3.45 -2.01
N ALA A 12 29.61 -2.73 -1.48
CA ALA A 12 30.61 -2.03 -2.29
C ALA A 12 31.39 -3.01 -3.18
N GLY A 13 31.86 -4.14 -2.63
CA GLY A 13 32.56 -5.16 -3.39
C GLY A 13 31.71 -5.78 -4.50
N TYR A 14 30.43 -6.05 -4.22
CA TYR A 14 29.48 -6.57 -5.20
C TYR A 14 29.25 -5.59 -6.36
N LEU A 15 28.96 -4.33 -6.05
CA LEU A 15 28.71 -3.30 -7.06
C LEU A 15 29.96 -3.02 -7.92
N ALA A 16 31.17 -3.11 -7.34
CA ALA A 16 32.43 -2.98 -8.05
C ALA A 16 32.64 -4.07 -9.11
N ALA A 17 32.16 -5.29 -8.82
CA ALA A 17 32.26 -6.43 -9.73
C ALA A 17 31.26 -6.36 -10.91
N ALA A 18 30.30 -5.44 -10.88
CA ALA A 18 29.30 -5.21 -11.92
C ALA A 18 29.61 -3.92 -12.72
N PRO A 19 30.28 -4.00 -13.88
CA PRO A 19 30.82 -2.82 -14.57
C PRO A 19 29.80 -1.72 -14.86
N ALA A 20 28.56 -2.08 -15.21
CA ALA A 20 27.50 -1.12 -15.49
C ALA A 20 27.02 -0.35 -14.24
N LEU A 21 27.07 -0.97 -13.06
CA LEU A 21 26.70 -0.34 -11.79
C LEU A 21 27.86 0.51 -11.26
N ALA A 22 29.08 -0.02 -11.29
CA ALA A 22 30.28 0.73 -10.94
C ALA A 22 30.44 2.00 -11.78
N ALA A 23 30.15 1.94 -13.08
CA ALA A 23 30.18 3.11 -13.97
C ALA A 23 29.16 4.20 -13.59
N ARG A 24 28.00 3.83 -13.02
CA ARG A 24 26.99 4.79 -12.55
C ARG A 24 27.42 5.52 -11.29
N LEU A 25 28.13 4.83 -10.40
CA LEU A 25 28.66 5.41 -9.17
C LEU A 25 29.93 6.24 -9.44
N GLY A 26 30.75 5.83 -10.42
CA GLY A 26 32.05 6.43 -10.71
C GLY A 26 33.08 6.17 -9.61
N GLY A 27 34.35 6.54 -9.83
CA GLY A 27 35.41 6.33 -8.84
C GLY A 27 35.71 4.86 -8.51
N ALA A 28 36.44 4.64 -7.43
CA ALA A 28 36.72 3.31 -6.88
C ALA A 28 35.78 3.01 -5.70
N PRO A 29 35.62 1.73 -5.28
CA PRO A 29 34.75 1.37 -4.15
C PRO A 29 35.12 2.06 -2.83
N ALA A 30 36.38 2.45 -2.66
CA ALA A 30 36.84 3.22 -1.50
C ALA A 30 36.34 4.68 -1.48
N ASP A 31 35.87 5.20 -2.62
CA ASP A 31 35.29 6.54 -2.76
C ASP A 31 33.76 6.55 -2.53
N TRP A 32 33.16 5.38 -2.27
CA TRP A 32 31.70 5.24 -2.12
C TRP A 32 31.27 5.34 -0.66
N ASP A 33 30.23 6.13 -0.40
CA ASP A 33 29.53 6.19 0.87
C ASP A 33 28.37 5.19 0.84
N VAL A 34 28.51 4.11 1.59
CA VAL A 34 27.54 3.01 1.64
C VAL A 34 26.89 2.97 3.01
N ARG A 35 25.57 3.18 3.06
CA ARG A 35 24.80 3.24 4.31
C ARG A 35 23.60 2.32 4.25
N GLU A 36 23.44 1.50 5.28
CA GLU A 36 22.18 0.81 5.51
C GLU A 36 21.11 1.82 5.96
N ILE A 37 19.97 1.84 5.28
CA ILE A 37 18.82 2.73 5.51
C ILE A 37 17.53 1.90 5.71
N SER A 38 17.66 0.72 6.30
CA SER A 38 16.56 -0.23 6.45
C SER A 38 15.48 0.27 7.44
N GLU A 39 14.44 0.94 6.92
CA GLU A 39 13.28 1.38 7.72
C GLU A 39 12.13 0.35 7.72
N GLY A 40 12.04 -0.50 6.70
CA GLY A 40 11.00 -1.54 6.56
C GLY A 40 11.28 -2.84 7.33
N ASN A 41 10.26 -3.69 7.51
CA ASN A 41 10.35 -4.84 8.44
C ASN A 41 11.13 -6.06 7.91
N VAL A 42 11.24 -6.22 6.59
CA VAL A 42 11.53 -7.53 5.97
C VAL A 42 12.85 -7.60 5.20
N ASN A 43 13.38 -6.50 4.70
CA ASN A 43 14.56 -6.50 3.82
C ASN A 43 15.65 -5.52 4.30
N TYR A 44 16.88 -5.78 3.89
CA TYR A 44 17.98 -4.82 4.04
C TYR A 44 17.97 -3.85 2.85
N VAL A 45 18.16 -2.56 3.12
CA VAL A 45 18.21 -1.52 2.09
C VAL A 45 19.47 -0.69 2.30
N PHE A 46 20.24 -0.47 1.24
CA PHE A 46 21.45 0.33 1.25
C PHE A 46 21.34 1.48 0.25
N SER A 47 21.66 2.68 0.71
CA SER A 47 21.98 3.80 -0.18
C SER A 47 23.49 3.79 -0.45
N VAL A 48 23.85 3.98 -1.72
CA VAL A 48 25.23 3.96 -2.20
C VAL A 48 25.47 5.22 -3.01
N HIS A 49 26.28 6.14 -2.48
CA HIS A 49 26.67 7.37 -3.16
C HIS A 49 28.12 7.27 -3.63
N GLY A 50 28.33 7.44 -4.94
CA GLY A 50 29.66 7.59 -5.54
C GLY A 50 29.85 8.98 -6.15
N PRO A 51 31.06 9.31 -6.63
CA PRO A 51 31.37 10.63 -7.21
C PRO A 51 30.50 11.04 -8.41
N ALA A 52 29.98 10.08 -9.18
CA ALA A 52 29.20 10.33 -10.39
C ALA A 52 27.68 10.17 -10.21
N GLY A 53 27.22 9.56 -9.12
CA GLY A 53 25.80 9.28 -8.91
C GLY A 53 25.53 8.37 -7.72
N ALA A 54 24.25 8.01 -7.57
CA ALA A 54 23.78 7.19 -6.45
C ALA A 54 22.89 6.03 -6.92
N LEU A 55 22.87 4.96 -6.13
CA LEU A 55 22.06 3.76 -6.34
C LEU A 55 21.41 3.33 -5.02
N CYS A 56 20.29 2.61 -5.10
CA CYS A 56 19.69 1.93 -3.97
C CYS A 56 19.80 0.42 -4.19
N VAL A 57 20.25 -0.31 -3.17
CA VAL A 57 20.38 -1.78 -3.18
C VAL A 57 19.44 -2.36 -2.14
N LYS A 58 18.56 -3.26 -2.55
CA LYS A 58 17.65 -3.98 -1.66
C LYS A 58 17.97 -5.47 -1.72
N GLN A 59 18.06 -6.11 -0.56
CA GLN A 59 18.33 -7.55 -0.47
C GLN A 59 17.38 -8.23 0.52
N ALA A 60 16.80 -9.35 0.09
CA ALA A 60 15.89 -10.14 0.92
C ALA A 60 16.63 -11.27 1.66
N PRO A 61 16.71 -11.22 3.01
CA PRO A 61 17.18 -12.35 3.80
C PRO A 61 16.13 -13.47 3.88
N ALA A 62 16.53 -14.68 4.28
CA ALA A 62 15.65 -15.84 4.46
C ALA A 62 14.76 -15.78 5.73
N PHE A 63 14.51 -14.59 6.26
CA PHE A 63 13.71 -14.32 7.44
C PHE A 63 13.16 -12.89 7.43
N VAL A 64 12.20 -12.60 8.31
CA VAL A 64 11.75 -11.22 8.58
C VAL A 64 12.86 -10.47 9.30
N ARG A 65 13.48 -9.47 8.65
CA ARG A 65 14.66 -8.75 9.18
C ARG A 65 14.53 -8.33 10.64
N VAL A 66 13.43 -7.70 11.04
CA VAL A 66 13.25 -7.21 12.42
C VAL A 66 13.06 -8.32 13.46
N ALA A 67 12.66 -9.53 13.06
CA ALA A 67 12.50 -10.69 13.95
C ALA A 67 13.69 -11.68 13.87
N GLY A 68 14.57 -11.52 12.88
CA GLY A 68 15.69 -12.42 12.62
C GLY A 68 15.22 -13.85 12.31
N ALA A 69 16.12 -14.81 12.47
CA ALA A 69 15.88 -16.23 12.17
C ALA A 69 14.71 -16.88 12.95
N SER A 70 14.17 -16.19 13.98
CA SER A 70 12.98 -16.66 14.71
C SER A 70 11.70 -16.63 13.86
N TRP A 71 11.71 -15.88 12.76
CA TRP A 71 10.61 -15.81 11.80
C TRP A 71 11.11 -16.01 10.37
N PRO A 72 11.25 -17.26 9.91
CA PRO A 72 11.64 -17.59 8.55
C PRO A 72 10.69 -16.97 7.51
N LEU A 73 11.25 -16.53 6.39
CA LEU A 73 10.52 -15.96 5.27
C LEU A 73 11.32 -16.11 3.98
N THR A 74 10.74 -16.71 2.96
CA THR A 74 11.43 -16.98 1.70
C THR A 74 12.01 -15.71 1.07
N PRO A 75 13.30 -15.71 0.68
CA PRO A 75 13.91 -14.57 0.00
C PRO A 75 13.44 -14.42 -1.45
N GLU A 76 12.70 -15.40 -2.00
CA GLU A 76 12.06 -15.33 -3.32
C GLU A 76 11.12 -14.13 -3.48
N ARG A 77 10.66 -13.50 -2.37
CA ARG A 77 9.91 -12.23 -2.41
C ARG A 77 10.62 -11.13 -3.21
N ALA A 78 11.96 -11.10 -3.23
CA ALA A 78 12.73 -10.16 -4.07
C ALA A 78 12.50 -10.39 -5.58
N ARG A 79 12.25 -11.64 -5.99
CA ARG A 79 11.91 -11.96 -7.38
C ARG A 79 10.56 -11.35 -7.74
N TYR A 80 9.55 -11.55 -6.89
CA TYR A 80 8.20 -11.01 -7.11
C TYR A 80 8.19 -9.49 -7.10
N GLU A 81 8.93 -8.87 -6.18
CA GLU A 81 9.14 -7.41 -6.16
C GLU A 81 9.72 -6.91 -7.47
N HIS A 82 10.83 -7.49 -7.93
CA HIS A 82 11.47 -7.09 -9.17
C HIS A 82 10.53 -7.25 -10.39
N ARG A 83 9.79 -8.36 -10.45
CA ARG A 83 8.84 -8.65 -11.54
C ARG A 83 7.64 -7.69 -11.53
N ALA A 84 7.08 -7.41 -10.35
CA ALA A 84 5.99 -6.47 -10.19
C ALA A 84 6.42 -5.03 -10.50
N MET A 85 7.61 -4.61 -10.04
CA MET A 85 8.19 -3.31 -10.35
C MET A 85 8.35 -3.11 -11.86
N LEU A 86 8.86 -4.12 -12.58
CA LEU A 86 8.96 -4.06 -14.05
C LEU A 86 7.59 -3.89 -14.72
N GLU A 87 6.58 -4.66 -14.29
CA GLU A 87 5.25 -4.60 -14.89
C GLU A 87 4.51 -3.31 -14.54
N HIS A 88 4.59 -2.84 -13.30
CA HIS A 88 4.00 -1.55 -12.89
C HIS A 88 4.70 -0.38 -13.60
N ARG A 89 6.04 -0.37 -13.65
CA ARG A 89 6.80 0.68 -14.35
C ARG A 89 6.48 0.72 -15.84
N ARG A 90 6.21 -0.42 -16.47
CA ARG A 90 5.83 -0.47 -17.90
C ARG A 90 4.60 0.39 -18.20
N HIS A 91 3.64 0.43 -17.27
CA HIS A 91 2.38 1.16 -17.44
C HIS A 91 2.40 2.54 -16.78
N ALA A 92 3.26 2.74 -15.78
CA ALA A 92 3.30 3.92 -14.95
C ALA A 92 4.76 4.38 -14.66
N PRO A 93 5.58 4.66 -15.69
CA PRO A 93 7.03 4.84 -15.54
C PRO A 93 7.43 6.09 -14.73
N ASP A 94 6.55 7.08 -14.64
CA ASP A 94 6.82 8.30 -13.87
C ASP A 94 6.65 8.09 -12.36
N TYR A 95 6.02 6.99 -11.96
CA TYR A 95 5.62 6.69 -10.58
C TYR A 95 6.33 5.49 -9.97
N VAL A 96 7.24 4.81 -10.68
CA VAL A 96 7.94 3.62 -10.16
C VAL A 96 9.43 3.80 -10.41
N PRO A 97 10.34 3.58 -9.46
CA PRO A 97 11.77 3.69 -9.70
C PRO A 97 12.24 2.78 -10.83
N THR A 98 13.29 3.19 -11.50
CA THR A 98 13.96 2.43 -12.56
C THR A 98 14.71 1.25 -11.95
N PRO A 99 14.34 0.00 -12.27
CA PRO A 99 15.16 -1.15 -11.91
C PRO A 99 16.42 -1.17 -12.78
N LEU A 100 17.57 -1.39 -12.16
CA LEU A 100 18.89 -1.32 -12.80
C LEU A 100 19.57 -2.68 -12.87
N HIS A 101 19.36 -3.51 -11.86
CA HIS A 101 19.90 -4.86 -11.80
C HIS A 101 19.04 -5.76 -10.90
N TYR A 102 19.05 -7.06 -11.18
CA TYR A 102 18.50 -8.08 -10.31
C TYR A 102 19.37 -9.33 -10.36
N ASP A 103 19.73 -9.82 -9.18
CA ASP A 103 20.53 -11.01 -8.99
C ASP A 103 19.70 -12.08 -8.26
N PRO A 104 19.24 -13.13 -8.96
CA PRO A 104 18.43 -14.17 -8.37
C PRO A 104 19.20 -15.04 -7.37
N ALA A 105 20.53 -15.15 -7.49
CA ALA A 105 21.32 -15.98 -6.59
C ALA A 105 21.49 -15.34 -5.22
N LEU A 106 21.45 -14.01 -5.15
CA LEU A 106 21.57 -13.23 -3.92
C LEU A 106 20.25 -12.65 -3.43
N HIS A 107 19.16 -12.83 -4.19
CA HIS A 107 17.86 -12.18 -3.95
C HIS A 107 18.02 -10.66 -3.75
N LEU A 108 18.84 -10.06 -4.62
CA LEU A 108 19.29 -8.68 -4.54
C LEU A 108 18.81 -7.91 -5.76
N GLN A 109 18.26 -6.72 -5.54
CA GLN A 109 17.85 -5.80 -6.57
C GLN A 109 18.60 -4.48 -6.41
N VAL A 110 19.03 -3.90 -7.53
CA VAL A 110 19.56 -2.54 -7.59
C VAL A 110 18.59 -1.68 -8.38
N ILE A 111 18.19 -0.56 -7.80
CA ILE A 111 17.26 0.40 -8.39
C ILE A 111 17.86 1.81 -8.35
N GLU A 112 17.29 2.74 -9.12
CA GLU A 112 17.71 4.15 -9.03
C GLU A 112 17.53 4.69 -7.62
N HIS A 113 18.46 5.54 -7.18
CA HIS A 113 18.31 6.25 -5.92
C HIS A 113 17.36 7.44 -6.14
N LEU A 114 16.34 7.56 -5.29
CA LEU A 114 15.37 8.65 -5.37
C LEU A 114 15.85 9.89 -4.62
N ASP A 115 16.89 10.54 -5.15
CA ASP A 115 17.46 11.76 -4.55
C ASP A 115 16.38 12.83 -4.27
N GLY A 116 16.46 13.44 -3.09
CA GLY A 116 15.53 14.49 -2.67
C GLY A 116 14.09 14.03 -2.41
N HIS A 117 13.85 12.71 -2.32
CA HIS A 117 12.56 12.17 -1.90
C HIS A 117 12.60 11.73 -0.43
N THR A 118 11.46 11.87 0.24
CA THR A 118 11.23 11.39 1.61
C THR A 118 10.03 10.44 1.63
N VAL A 119 9.94 9.59 2.64
CA VAL A 119 8.81 8.68 2.81
C VAL A 119 7.54 9.50 3.06
N LEU A 120 6.48 9.24 2.30
CA LEU A 120 5.23 9.99 2.36
C LEU A 120 4.62 9.99 3.76
N ARG A 121 4.76 8.89 4.50
CA ARG A 121 4.32 8.81 5.90
C ARG A 121 4.91 9.94 6.76
N ASP A 122 6.18 10.24 6.61
CA ASP A 122 6.86 11.27 7.40
C ASP A 122 6.41 12.67 6.96
N GLU A 123 6.24 12.90 5.65
CA GLU A 123 5.68 14.16 5.15
C GLU A 123 4.22 14.36 5.58
N LEU A 124 3.44 13.28 5.69
CA LEU A 124 2.11 13.34 6.26
C LEU A 124 2.18 13.70 7.73
N ILE A 125 2.98 13.00 8.55
CA ILE A 125 3.15 13.31 9.99
C ILE A 125 3.54 14.77 10.19
N ASP A 126 4.44 15.30 9.38
CA ASP A 126 4.93 16.67 9.47
C ASP A 126 4.04 17.73 8.79
N GLY A 127 2.98 17.32 8.10
CA GLY A 127 2.03 18.21 7.44
C GLY A 127 2.55 18.91 6.19
N ARG A 128 3.46 18.24 5.49
CA ARG A 128 4.15 18.71 4.29
C ARG A 128 3.80 17.90 3.03
N ALA A 129 2.81 17.02 3.08
CA ALA A 129 2.39 16.22 1.93
C ALA A 129 2.13 17.07 0.66
N PRO A 130 2.62 16.67 -0.52
CA PRO A 130 2.46 17.44 -1.75
C PRO A 130 1.00 17.65 -2.17
N ALA A 131 0.70 18.79 -2.79
CA ALA A 131 -0.67 19.12 -3.19
C ALA A 131 -1.25 18.21 -4.28
N ASP A 132 -0.42 17.74 -5.23
CA ASP A 132 -0.84 16.87 -6.34
C ASP A 132 -0.88 15.38 -5.98
N LEU A 133 -0.64 15.04 -4.70
CA LEU A 133 -0.50 13.65 -4.25
C LEU A 133 -1.67 12.75 -4.68
N GLY A 134 -2.91 13.22 -4.47
CA GLY A 134 -4.09 12.43 -4.81
C GLY A 134 -4.19 12.12 -6.31
N ARG A 135 -3.80 13.08 -7.15
CA ARG A 135 -3.80 12.91 -8.61
C ARG A 135 -2.73 11.93 -9.07
N HIS A 136 -1.51 12.03 -8.54
CA HIS A 136 -0.44 11.11 -8.88
C HIS A 136 -0.77 9.67 -8.50
N LEU A 137 -1.30 9.45 -7.30
CA LEU A 137 -1.64 8.12 -6.82
C LEU A 137 -2.86 7.53 -7.55
N GLY A 138 -3.87 8.35 -7.85
CA GLY A 138 -5.02 7.93 -8.66
C GLY A 138 -4.62 7.51 -10.08
N ASP A 139 -3.72 8.27 -10.74
CA ASP A 139 -3.22 7.92 -12.08
C ASP A 139 -2.33 6.65 -12.06
N TYR A 140 -1.46 6.52 -11.06
CA TYR A 140 -0.67 5.29 -10.85
C TYR A 140 -1.59 4.06 -10.73
N LEU A 141 -2.56 4.10 -9.81
CA LEU A 141 -3.51 3.01 -9.58
C LEU A 141 -4.32 2.70 -10.84
N ALA A 142 -4.79 3.72 -11.55
CA ALA A 142 -5.59 3.52 -12.76
C ALA A 142 -4.79 2.78 -13.83
N ARG A 143 -3.54 3.18 -14.06
CA ARG A 143 -2.68 2.58 -15.09
C ARG A 143 -2.29 1.15 -14.74
N THR A 144 -1.77 0.92 -13.54
CA THR A 144 -1.25 -0.40 -13.15
C THR A 144 -2.37 -1.42 -13.04
N LEU A 145 -3.50 -1.06 -12.43
CA LEU A 145 -4.62 -1.97 -12.25
C LEU A 145 -5.36 -2.23 -13.57
N PHE A 146 -5.58 -1.21 -14.41
CA PHE A 146 -6.25 -1.40 -15.70
C PHE A 146 -5.44 -2.30 -16.63
N HIS A 147 -4.17 -1.98 -16.86
CA HIS A 147 -3.35 -2.66 -17.87
C HIS A 147 -2.97 -4.10 -17.49
N THR A 148 -3.09 -4.46 -16.22
CA THR A 148 -2.86 -5.83 -15.75
C THR A 148 -4.16 -6.63 -15.56
N SER A 149 -5.33 -6.03 -15.85
CA SER A 149 -6.63 -6.68 -15.77
C SER A 149 -7.08 -7.32 -17.09
N ASP A 150 -8.10 -8.19 -17.03
CA ASP A 150 -8.73 -8.77 -18.24
C ASP A 150 -9.47 -7.73 -19.11
N LEU A 151 -9.54 -6.46 -18.70
CA LEU A 151 -10.05 -5.35 -19.52
C LEU A 151 -9.06 -4.91 -20.61
N ALA A 152 -7.76 -5.10 -20.35
CA ALA A 152 -6.68 -4.67 -21.25
C ALA A 152 -5.70 -5.79 -21.60
N LEU A 153 -5.53 -6.78 -20.73
CA LEU A 153 -4.63 -7.91 -20.93
C LEU A 153 -5.42 -9.15 -21.35
N PRO A 154 -5.21 -9.70 -22.55
CA PRO A 154 -5.86 -10.95 -22.95
C PRO A 154 -5.60 -12.09 -21.97
N ALA A 155 -6.61 -12.91 -21.71
CA ALA A 155 -6.58 -13.96 -20.70
C ALA A 155 -5.46 -14.97 -20.94
N ALA A 156 -5.16 -15.28 -22.21
CA ALA A 156 -4.05 -16.17 -22.58
C ALA A 156 -2.68 -15.62 -22.13
N ARG A 157 -2.52 -14.30 -22.03
CA ARG A 157 -1.31 -13.65 -21.51
C ARG A 157 -1.34 -13.47 -20.01
N LYS A 158 -2.52 -13.22 -19.44
CA LYS A 158 -2.69 -13.03 -18.00
C LYS A 158 -2.54 -14.33 -17.22
N ARG A 159 -3.08 -15.46 -17.69
CA ARG A 159 -3.07 -16.74 -16.98
C ARG A 159 -1.67 -17.21 -16.55
N PRO A 160 -0.63 -17.16 -17.40
CA PRO A 160 0.73 -17.49 -16.98
C PRO A 160 1.28 -16.52 -15.91
N LEU A 161 0.94 -15.24 -15.97
CA LEU A 161 1.36 -14.25 -14.96
C LEU A 161 0.67 -14.53 -13.62
N VAL A 162 -0.63 -14.84 -13.63
CA VAL A 162 -1.34 -15.30 -12.44
C VAL A 162 -0.62 -16.52 -11.85
N ALA A 163 -0.36 -17.55 -12.66
CA ALA A 163 0.34 -18.74 -12.19
C ALA A 163 1.74 -18.45 -11.63
N GLU A 164 2.48 -17.50 -12.19
CA GLU A 164 3.76 -17.04 -11.66
C GLU A 164 3.59 -16.42 -10.26
N PHE A 165 2.68 -15.45 -10.11
CA PHE A 165 2.50 -14.69 -8.87
C PHE A 165 1.77 -15.46 -7.76
N GLU A 166 1.03 -16.53 -8.05
CA GLU A 166 0.52 -17.46 -7.02
C GLU A 166 1.65 -18.08 -6.19
N GLY A 167 2.86 -18.15 -6.75
CA GLY A 167 4.06 -18.59 -6.03
C GLY A 167 4.54 -17.61 -4.95
N ASN A 168 3.99 -16.39 -4.85
CA ASN A 168 4.31 -15.45 -3.76
C ASN A 168 3.56 -15.81 -2.45
N THR A 169 3.44 -17.11 -2.18
CA THR A 169 2.52 -17.70 -1.21
C THR A 169 2.77 -17.21 0.22
N GLU A 170 4.03 -17.15 0.66
CA GLU A 170 4.35 -16.74 2.03
C GLU A 170 4.02 -15.25 2.29
N MET A 171 4.19 -14.39 1.28
CA MET A 171 3.84 -12.97 1.38
C MET A 171 2.32 -12.79 1.39
N CYS A 172 1.60 -13.50 0.53
CA CYS A 172 0.13 -13.53 0.56
C CYS A 172 -0.40 -14.03 1.91
N ALA A 173 0.17 -15.11 2.45
CA ALA A 173 -0.22 -15.67 3.74
C ALA A 173 -0.05 -14.67 4.90
N ILE A 174 0.97 -13.82 4.87
CA ILE A 174 1.12 -12.73 5.86
C ILE A 174 -0.08 -11.78 5.79
N MET A 175 -0.53 -11.37 4.60
CA MET A 175 -1.69 -10.48 4.46
C MET A 175 -2.99 -11.21 4.85
N GLU A 176 -3.16 -12.45 4.43
CA GLU A 176 -4.30 -13.31 4.78
C GLU A 176 -4.50 -13.43 6.30
N GLU A 177 -3.41 -13.56 7.04
CA GLU A 177 -3.46 -13.68 8.50
C GLU A 177 -3.55 -12.32 9.19
N MET A 178 -2.65 -11.38 8.88
CA MET A 178 -2.57 -10.10 9.59
C MET A 178 -3.75 -9.17 9.30
N VAL A 179 -4.20 -9.10 8.06
CA VAL A 179 -5.30 -8.20 7.66
C VAL A 179 -6.64 -8.80 8.06
N PHE A 180 -6.83 -10.11 7.87
CA PHE A 180 -8.16 -10.72 7.90
C PHE A 180 -8.41 -11.74 9.02
N THR A 181 -7.44 -12.05 9.87
CA THR A 181 -7.61 -13.13 10.87
C THR A 181 -7.08 -12.77 12.25
N GLU A 182 -5.79 -12.45 12.38
CA GLU A 182 -5.11 -12.29 13.67
C GLU A 182 -5.75 -11.23 14.56
N VAL A 183 -6.04 -10.05 14.02
CA VAL A 183 -6.55 -8.91 14.80
C VAL A 183 -7.96 -9.13 15.36
N TYR A 184 -8.73 -10.04 14.75
CA TYR A 184 -10.11 -10.37 15.12
C TYR A 184 -10.23 -11.49 16.15
N ARG A 185 -9.11 -12.00 16.68
CA ARG A 185 -9.05 -13.01 17.75
C ARG A 185 -7.91 -12.71 18.71
N PRO A 186 -7.86 -13.34 19.90
CA PRO A 186 -6.65 -13.34 20.70
C PRO A 186 -5.48 -13.96 19.91
N PHE A 187 -4.44 -13.17 19.68
CA PHE A 187 -3.23 -13.60 18.98
C PHE A 187 -2.01 -12.87 19.53
N HIS A 188 -0.89 -13.58 19.68
CA HIS A 188 0.29 -13.11 20.42
C HIS A 188 1.00 -11.91 19.77
N ARG A 189 0.82 -11.69 18.46
CA ARG A 189 1.38 -10.54 17.73
C ARG A 189 0.52 -9.28 17.81
N ASN A 190 -0.72 -9.38 18.29
CA ASN A 190 -1.59 -8.21 18.37
C ASN A 190 -1.09 -7.24 19.45
N GLN A 191 -1.05 -5.96 19.11
CA GLN A 191 -0.64 -4.88 19.99
C GLN A 191 -1.52 -3.65 19.74
N TRP A 192 -1.95 -3.00 20.82
CA TRP A 192 -2.72 -1.75 20.78
C TRP A 192 -2.32 -0.86 21.95
N THR A 193 -2.89 0.35 22.05
CA THR A 193 -2.67 1.24 23.20
C THR A 193 -3.47 0.76 24.41
N GLY A 194 -3.01 -0.32 25.05
CA GLY A 194 -3.58 -0.85 26.29
C GLY A 194 -3.22 0.00 27.52
N PRO A 195 -4.04 0.00 28.59
CA PRO A 195 -5.38 -0.62 28.67
C PRO A 195 -6.48 0.22 27.99
N HIS A 196 -6.13 1.39 27.44
CA HIS A 196 -7.09 2.40 26.98
C HIS A 196 -8.03 1.91 25.88
N LEU A 197 -7.60 0.96 25.04
CA LEU A 197 -8.40 0.39 23.94
C LEU A 197 -8.92 -1.02 24.21
N ASP A 198 -8.71 -1.60 25.41
CA ASP A 198 -9.08 -3.01 25.67
C ASP A 198 -10.57 -3.27 25.38
N ALA A 199 -11.45 -2.40 25.89
CA ALA A 199 -12.88 -2.48 25.64
C ALA A 199 -13.28 -2.26 24.17
N ASP A 200 -12.50 -1.48 23.41
CA ASP A 200 -12.74 -1.27 21.98
C ASP A 200 -12.39 -2.54 21.19
N VAL A 201 -11.25 -3.16 21.51
CA VAL A 201 -10.79 -4.41 20.91
C VAL A 201 -11.74 -5.56 21.24
N ASP A 202 -12.19 -5.68 22.50
CA ASP A 202 -13.13 -6.72 22.91
C ASP A 202 -14.48 -6.57 22.20
N ARG A 203 -15.02 -5.35 22.08
CA ARG A 203 -16.25 -5.09 21.32
C ARG A 203 -16.11 -5.45 19.86
N LEU A 204 -14.99 -5.09 19.23
CA LEU A 204 -14.72 -5.42 17.83
C LEU A 204 -14.67 -6.93 17.59
N ARG A 205 -14.00 -7.68 18.48
CA ARG A 205 -13.92 -9.15 18.40
C ARG A 205 -15.25 -9.85 18.70
N ALA A 206 -16.18 -9.18 19.39
CA ALA A 206 -17.53 -9.69 19.64
C ALA A 206 -18.53 -9.28 18.55
N ASP A 207 -18.15 -8.44 17.59
CA ASP A 207 -19.06 -7.93 16.55
C ASP A 207 -19.21 -8.91 15.39
N THR A 208 -20.25 -9.75 15.47
CA THR A 208 -20.55 -10.75 14.44
C THR A 208 -20.73 -10.17 13.04
N ALA A 209 -21.31 -8.98 12.90
CA ALA A 209 -21.52 -8.37 11.58
C ALA A 209 -20.19 -8.00 10.92
N LEU A 210 -19.29 -7.39 11.71
CA LEU A 210 -17.93 -7.08 11.27
C LEU A 210 -17.13 -8.35 10.94
N LEU A 211 -17.20 -9.39 11.78
CA LEU A 211 -16.51 -10.65 11.52
C LEU A 211 -16.96 -11.32 10.21
N VAL A 212 -18.26 -11.29 9.91
CA VAL A 212 -18.80 -11.81 8.65
C VAL A 212 -18.33 -10.97 7.46
N ALA A 213 -18.33 -9.64 7.58
CA ALA A 213 -17.85 -8.75 6.52
C ALA A 213 -16.37 -9.01 6.19
N VAL A 214 -15.52 -9.11 7.21
CA VAL A 214 -14.08 -9.42 7.04
C VAL A 214 -13.88 -10.81 6.44
N ALA A 215 -14.66 -11.81 6.84
CA ALA A 215 -14.57 -13.15 6.25
C ALA A 215 -14.89 -13.14 4.74
N ARG A 216 -15.87 -12.33 4.30
CA ARG A 216 -16.18 -12.14 2.88
C ARG A 216 -15.06 -11.43 2.13
N LEU A 217 -14.43 -10.43 2.75
CA LEU A 217 -13.25 -9.78 2.17
C LEU A 217 -12.06 -10.73 2.05
N LYS A 218 -11.84 -11.61 3.05
CA LYS A 218 -10.81 -12.66 2.98
C LYS A 218 -11.08 -13.62 1.82
N ASP A 219 -12.32 -14.10 1.68
CA ASP A 219 -12.73 -14.94 0.55
C ASP A 219 -12.49 -14.24 -0.80
N HIS A 220 -12.85 -12.95 -0.90
CA HIS A 220 -12.61 -12.18 -2.10
C HIS A 220 -11.12 -12.01 -2.41
N TYR A 221 -10.29 -11.71 -1.41
CA TYR A 221 -8.83 -11.64 -1.57
C TYR A 221 -8.24 -12.99 -2.03
N LEU A 222 -8.70 -14.09 -1.43
CA LEU A 222 -8.22 -15.45 -1.73
C LEU A 222 -8.61 -15.95 -3.12
N THR A 223 -9.71 -15.46 -3.71
CA THR A 223 -10.31 -16.04 -4.93
C THR A 223 -10.30 -15.10 -6.13
N SER A 224 -10.22 -13.80 -5.91
CA SER A 224 -10.18 -12.79 -6.98
C SER A 224 -8.79 -12.72 -7.61
N ARG A 225 -8.74 -12.53 -8.93
CA ARG A 225 -7.50 -12.26 -9.69
C ARG A 225 -7.74 -11.10 -10.64
N GLN A 226 -8.29 -9.98 -10.18
CA GLN A 226 -8.68 -8.88 -11.07
C GLN A 226 -7.48 -8.22 -11.75
N ALA A 227 -6.43 -7.88 -11.01
CA ALA A 227 -5.24 -7.17 -11.50
C ALA A 227 -4.00 -7.55 -10.69
N LEU A 228 -2.81 -7.21 -11.20
CA LEU A 228 -1.55 -7.36 -10.45
C LEU A 228 -1.43 -6.22 -9.44
N LEU A 229 -1.64 -6.56 -8.17
CA LEU A 229 -1.57 -5.64 -7.06
C LEU A 229 -0.13 -5.29 -6.71
N HIS A 230 0.04 -4.15 -6.05
CA HIS A 230 1.20 -3.83 -5.24
C HIS A 230 1.25 -4.73 -3.99
N GLY A 231 0.10 -4.97 -3.36
CA GLY A 231 -0.07 -5.94 -2.28
C GLY A 231 0.24 -5.42 -0.87
N ASP A 232 0.94 -4.29 -0.72
CA ASP A 232 1.01 -3.55 0.56
C ASP A 232 1.14 -2.03 0.35
N LEU A 233 0.20 -1.43 -0.39
CA LEU A 233 0.28 -0.02 -0.82
C LEU A 233 -0.09 0.96 0.31
N HIS A 234 0.79 1.10 1.28
CA HIS A 234 0.65 2.07 2.36
C HIS A 234 1.54 3.30 2.17
N THR A 235 1.33 4.35 2.98
CA THR A 235 2.11 5.62 2.90
C THR A 235 3.61 5.47 3.21
N GLY A 236 4.03 4.34 3.78
CA GLY A 236 5.45 3.98 3.91
C GLY A 236 6.09 3.39 2.65
N SER A 237 5.28 2.98 1.67
CA SER A 237 5.73 2.37 0.39
C SER A 237 5.68 3.40 -0.74
N ILE A 238 5.66 4.68 -0.37
CA ILE A 238 5.56 5.81 -1.28
C ILE A 238 6.60 6.82 -0.86
N MET A 239 7.44 7.23 -1.80
CA MET A 239 8.40 8.31 -1.63
C MET A 239 7.97 9.52 -2.45
N VAL A 240 8.07 10.71 -1.86
CA VAL A 240 7.62 11.96 -2.46
C VAL A 240 8.70 13.02 -2.43
N SER A 241 8.69 13.88 -3.44
CA SER A 241 9.34 15.18 -3.43
C SER A 241 8.28 16.26 -3.66
N ALA A 242 8.68 17.52 -3.80
CA ALA A 242 7.74 18.62 -4.06
C ALA A 242 6.86 18.40 -5.31
N HIS A 243 7.35 17.64 -6.30
CA HIS A 243 6.70 17.51 -7.60
C HIS A 243 6.58 16.06 -8.11
N ARG A 244 7.18 15.08 -7.45
CA ARG A 244 7.18 13.68 -7.90
C ARG A 244 6.74 12.75 -6.79
N THR A 245 6.14 11.64 -7.20
CA THR A 245 5.64 10.59 -6.33
C THR A 245 6.11 9.26 -6.91
N HIS A 246 6.77 8.44 -6.11
CA HIS A 246 7.25 7.11 -6.51
C HIS A 246 6.71 6.06 -5.55
N VAL A 247 6.16 4.99 -6.10
CA VAL A 247 5.71 3.81 -5.37
C VAL A 247 6.82 2.76 -5.41
N ILE A 248 7.18 2.25 -4.23
CA ILE A 248 8.28 1.32 -4.00
C ILE A 248 7.77 0.07 -3.28
N ASP A 249 8.58 -0.97 -3.14
CA ASP A 249 8.29 -2.14 -2.29
C ASP A 249 7.09 -3.01 -2.73
N GLN A 250 7.00 -3.35 -4.02
CA GLN A 250 5.99 -4.29 -4.57
C GLN A 250 6.21 -5.76 -4.17
N GLU A 251 6.80 -6.06 -3.01
CA GLU A 251 7.18 -7.43 -2.63
C GLU A 251 6.01 -8.33 -2.22
N PHE A 252 4.87 -7.72 -1.86
CA PHE A 252 3.61 -8.42 -1.61
C PHE A 252 2.76 -8.60 -2.88
N ALA A 253 3.29 -8.27 -4.05
CA ALA A 253 2.53 -8.31 -5.29
C ALA A 253 1.96 -9.70 -5.56
N CYS A 254 0.67 -9.70 -5.90
CA CYS A 254 -0.09 -10.88 -6.31
C CYS A 254 -1.21 -10.46 -7.25
N TYR A 255 -1.81 -11.41 -7.97
CA TYR A 255 -3.06 -11.12 -8.68
C TYR A 255 -4.22 -11.19 -7.69
N GLY A 256 -4.91 -10.07 -7.48
CA GLY A 256 -5.94 -9.94 -6.45
C GLY A 256 -7.01 -8.91 -6.81
N PRO A 257 -7.89 -8.56 -5.86
CA PRO A 257 -8.94 -7.57 -6.06
C PRO A 257 -8.36 -6.14 -6.06
N MET A 258 -8.71 -5.34 -7.07
CA MET A 258 -8.20 -3.98 -7.26
C MET A 258 -8.42 -3.10 -6.04
N GLY A 259 -9.58 -3.25 -5.39
CA GLY A 259 -9.93 -2.47 -4.20
C GLY A 259 -8.99 -2.68 -3.03
N PHE A 260 -8.17 -3.74 -3.02
CA PHE A 260 -7.23 -3.99 -1.93
C PHE A 260 -6.12 -2.91 -1.86
N ASP A 261 -5.46 -2.62 -2.98
CA ASP A 261 -4.43 -1.59 -3.03
C ASP A 261 -5.01 -0.19 -2.77
N ILE A 262 -6.15 0.12 -3.40
CA ILE A 262 -6.82 1.41 -3.24
C ILE A 262 -7.24 1.58 -1.77
N GLY A 263 -7.87 0.55 -1.19
CA GLY A 263 -8.34 0.56 0.19
C GLY A 263 -7.21 0.70 1.20
N ASN A 264 -6.09 0.00 1.00
CA ASN A 264 -4.91 0.10 1.86
C ASN A 264 -4.32 1.53 1.84
N LEU A 265 -4.23 2.14 0.66
CA LEU A 265 -3.80 3.53 0.52
C LEU A 265 -4.74 4.50 1.26
N LEU A 266 -6.06 4.39 1.00
CA LEU A 266 -7.04 5.27 1.62
C LEU A 266 -7.09 5.10 3.15
N ALA A 267 -6.94 3.88 3.65
CA ALA A 267 -6.84 3.60 5.09
C ALA A 267 -5.70 4.39 5.73
N HIS A 268 -4.53 4.43 5.10
CA HIS A 268 -3.39 5.16 5.61
C HIS A 268 -3.54 6.69 5.56
N LEU A 269 -4.23 7.24 4.55
CA LEU A 269 -4.60 8.66 4.53
C LEU A 269 -5.60 9.00 5.65
N LEU A 270 -6.58 8.14 5.90
CA LEU A 270 -7.56 8.29 6.97
C LEU A 270 -6.94 8.13 8.36
N ILE A 271 -5.99 7.21 8.53
CA ILE A 271 -5.17 7.07 9.74
C ILE A 271 -4.45 8.39 10.03
N SER A 272 -3.82 9.00 9.03
CA SER A 272 -3.15 10.28 9.19
C SER A 272 -4.12 11.41 9.57
N TYR A 273 -5.32 11.41 8.98
CA TYR A 273 -6.39 12.36 9.33
C TYR A 273 -6.80 12.26 10.81
N PHE A 274 -6.96 11.03 11.34
CA PHE A 274 -7.27 10.83 12.76
C PHE A 274 -6.08 11.10 13.68
N ALA A 275 -4.86 10.77 13.26
CA ALA A 275 -3.64 11.06 14.03
C ALA A 275 -3.49 12.57 14.30
N LYS A 276 -3.85 13.39 13.30
CA LYS A 276 -3.81 14.86 13.36
C LYS A 276 -5.01 15.51 14.01
N ASP A 277 -5.94 14.72 14.53
CA ASP A 277 -7.07 15.28 15.24
C ASP A 277 -6.60 16.17 16.39
N THR A 278 -7.33 17.25 16.64
CA THR A 278 -7.14 18.15 17.78
C THR A 278 -8.52 18.62 18.26
N PRO A 279 -8.69 18.96 19.56
CA PRO A 279 -9.95 19.51 20.03
C PRO A 279 -10.35 20.78 19.26
N GLY A 280 -11.60 20.84 18.77
CA GLY A 280 -12.11 22.00 18.03
C GLY A 280 -12.50 21.68 16.57
N PRO A 281 -12.61 22.69 15.70
CA PRO A 281 -12.98 22.49 14.29
C PRO A 281 -11.92 21.68 13.53
N GLU A 282 -12.31 21.12 12.38
CA GLU A 282 -11.39 20.46 11.44
C GLU A 282 -10.31 21.46 11.00
N THR A 283 -9.03 21.06 11.06
CA THR A 283 -7.94 21.91 10.59
C THR A 283 -7.85 21.92 9.07
N THR A 284 -7.20 22.93 8.48
CA THR A 284 -6.95 22.98 7.03
C THR A 284 -6.21 21.75 6.53
N GLU A 285 -5.29 21.23 7.34
CA GLU A 285 -4.51 20.04 7.00
C GLU A 285 -5.37 18.77 7.00
N GLN A 286 -6.22 18.59 8.02
CA GLN A 286 -7.19 17.49 8.05
C GLN A 286 -8.15 17.55 6.86
N ALA A 287 -8.65 18.74 6.53
CA ALA A 287 -9.50 18.94 5.35
C ALA A 287 -8.77 18.55 4.05
N ARG A 288 -7.47 18.87 3.92
CA ARG A 288 -6.64 18.47 2.76
C ARG A 288 -6.47 16.96 2.67
N LEU A 289 -6.34 16.24 3.80
CA LEU A 289 -6.23 14.77 3.79
C LEU A 289 -7.52 14.13 3.27
N LEU A 290 -8.69 14.60 3.72
CA LEU A 290 -9.97 14.11 3.21
C LEU A 290 -10.18 14.47 1.73
N ALA A 291 -9.77 15.66 1.30
CA ALA A 291 -9.77 16.03 -0.10
C ALA A 291 -8.83 15.15 -0.93
N THR A 292 -7.69 14.73 -0.36
CA THR A 292 -6.76 13.79 -1.02
C THR A 292 -7.41 12.42 -1.19
N VAL A 293 -8.10 11.89 -0.16
CA VAL A 293 -8.86 10.63 -0.25
C VAL A 293 -9.88 10.67 -1.40
N GLU A 294 -10.66 11.75 -1.49
CA GLU A 294 -11.61 11.95 -2.59
C GLU A 294 -10.92 12.09 -3.95
N THR A 295 -9.80 12.81 -4.01
CA THR A 295 -9.03 13.00 -5.24
C THR A 295 -8.41 11.71 -5.76
N VAL A 296 -7.90 10.85 -4.87
CA VAL A 296 -7.35 9.53 -5.27
C VAL A 296 -8.40 8.71 -5.99
N TRP A 297 -9.60 8.58 -5.42
CA TRP A 297 -10.68 7.82 -6.04
C TRP A 297 -11.18 8.45 -7.33
N THR A 298 -11.44 9.76 -7.32
CA THR A 298 -12.01 10.45 -8.49
C THR A 298 -11.04 10.51 -9.66
N GLU A 299 -9.74 10.69 -9.43
CA GLU A 299 -8.73 10.57 -10.49
C GLU A 299 -8.60 9.12 -10.97
N PHE A 300 -8.60 8.13 -10.06
CA PHE A 300 -8.60 6.71 -10.43
C PHE A 300 -9.79 6.37 -11.34
N ASP A 301 -11.02 6.68 -10.93
CA ASP A 301 -12.25 6.41 -11.69
C ASP A 301 -12.18 7.07 -13.09
N ALA A 302 -11.85 8.36 -13.13
CA ALA A 302 -11.76 9.11 -14.38
C ALA A 302 -10.69 8.52 -15.33
N ARG A 303 -9.49 8.21 -14.82
CA ARG A 303 -8.39 7.67 -15.63
C ARG A 303 -8.63 6.24 -16.05
N PHE A 304 -9.10 5.39 -15.15
CA PHE A 304 -9.43 4.00 -15.46
C PHE A 304 -10.53 3.94 -16.53
N THR A 305 -11.58 4.75 -16.40
CA THR A 305 -12.64 4.86 -17.40
C THR A 305 -12.12 5.36 -18.75
N ALA A 306 -11.22 6.35 -18.76
CA ALA A 306 -10.60 6.85 -19.98
C ALA A 306 -9.72 5.78 -20.66
N LEU A 307 -8.94 5.03 -19.89
CA LEU A 307 -8.13 3.91 -20.39
C LEU A 307 -9.03 2.82 -20.99
N TRP A 308 -10.12 2.46 -20.30
CA TRP A 308 -11.07 1.46 -20.81
C TRP A 308 -11.81 1.93 -22.08
N ARG A 309 -12.07 3.23 -22.23
CA ARG A 309 -12.65 3.77 -23.47
C ARG A 309 -11.67 3.75 -24.65
N SER A 310 -10.40 4.04 -24.39
CA SER A 310 -9.39 4.24 -25.44
C SER A 310 -8.63 2.96 -25.82
N SER A 311 -8.48 2.00 -24.90
CA SER A 311 -7.61 0.83 -25.07
C SER A 311 -8.21 -0.48 -24.51
N PRO A 312 -9.44 -0.89 -24.88
CA PRO A 312 -10.04 -2.14 -24.41
C PRO A 312 -9.46 -3.36 -25.16
N THR A 313 -8.20 -3.71 -24.89
CA THR A 313 -7.50 -4.81 -25.58
C THR A 313 -7.66 -6.18 -24.91
N GLY A 314 -8.38 -6.26 -23.79
CA GLY A 314 -8.62 -7.50 -23.06
C GLY A 314 -9.90 -8.23 -23.48
N ASP A 315 -10.19 -9.34 -22.80
CA ASP A 315 -11.24 -10.30 -23.18
C ASP A 315 -12.56 -10.14 -22.39
N SER A 316 -12.59 -9.35 -21.31
CA SER A 316 -13.75 -9.30 -20.39
C SER A 316 -15.06 -8.79 -21.01
N TYR A 317 -14.98 -7.83 -21.93
CA TYR A 317 -16.14 -7.14 -22.50
C TYR A 317 -16.04 -7.09 -24.03
N PRO A 318 -16.27 -8.23 -24.72
CA PRO A 318 -16.12 -8.30 -26.17
C PRO A 318 -17.14 -7.40 -26.86
N SER A 319 -16.68 -6.57 -27.81
CA SER A 319 -17.51 -5.57 -28.49
C SER A 319 -18.74 -6.15 -29.20
N ALA A 320 -18.69 -7.43 -29.61
CA ALA A 320 -19.82 -8.12 -30.23
C ALA A 320 -21.08 -8.22 -29.35
N LEU A 321 -20.94 -8.10 -28.02
CA LEU A 321 -22.06 -8.10 -27.09
C LEU A 321 -22.67 -6.72 -26.85
N PHE A 322 -22.05 -5.65 -27.38
CA PHE A 322 -22.43 -4.26 -27.14
C PHE A 322 -22.78 -3.56 -28.46
N PRO A 323 -24.06 -3.26 -28.73
CA PRO A 323 -24.48 -2.59 -29.94
C PRO A 323 -23.75 -1.25 -30.15
N PRO A 324 -23.19 -1.00 -31.36
CA PRO A 324 -22.56 0.28 -31.67
C PRO A 324 -23.52 1.46 -31.43
N GLY A 325 -23.02 2.50 -30.77
CA GLY A 325 -23.82 3.70 -30.44
C GLY A 325 -24.75 3.56 -29.22
N SER A 326 -24.81 2.39 -28.57
CA SER A 326 -25.53 2.22 -27.30
C SER A 326 -24.70 2.73 -26.10
N ASP A 327 -25.40 3.14 -25.04
CA ASP A 327 -24.81 3.53 -23.75
C ASP A 327 -24.59 2.35 -22.79
N LEU A 328 -24.92 1.12 -23.22
CA LEU A 328 -24.87 -0.08 -22.40
C LEU A 328 -23.49 -0.34 -21.81
N LEU A 329 -22.43 -0.24 -22.63
CA LEU A 329 -21.06 -0.45 -22.13
C LEU A 329 -20.64 0.65 -21.15
N ASP A 330 -21.12 1.88 -21.35
CA ASP A 330 -20.85 2.99 -20.42
C ASP A 330 -21.60 2.82 -19.10
N HIS A 331 -22.80 2.25 -19.10
CA HIS A 331 -23.51 1.85 -17.89
C HIS A 331 -22.74 0.75 -17.14
N GLU A 332 -22.28 -0.27 -17.85
CA GLU A 332 -21.52 -1.36 -17.24
C GLU A 332 -20.15 -0.92 -16.71
N ARG A 333 -19.48 0.04 -17.36
CA ARG A 333 -18.26 0.67 -16.83
C ARG A 333 -18.49 1.29 -15.45
N ARG A 334 -19.59 2.05 -15.30
CA ARG A 334 -19.97 2.64 -14.00
C ARG A 334 -20.31 1.57 -12.97
N ALA A 335 -21.06 0.54 -13.36
CA ALA A 335 -21.39 -0.58 -12.47
C ALA A 335 -20.14 -1.35 -12.01
N TYR A 336 -19.18 -1.58 -12.92
CA TYR A 336 -17.89 -2.20 -12.61
C TYR A 336 -17.11 -1.39 -11.57
N LEU A 337 -16.97 -0.08 -11.78
CA LEU A 337 -16.24 0.77 -10.84
C LEU A 337 -16.98 0.97 -9.52
N GLY A 338 -18.32 0.91 -9.51
CA GLY A 338 -19.09 0.82 -8.27
C GLY A 338 -18.76 -0.41 -7.43
N ARG A 339 -18.55 -1.58 -8.08
CA ARG A 339 -18.09 -2.80 -7.38
C ARG A 339 -16.67 -2.63 -6.83
N VAL A 340 -15.75 -2.06 -7.62
CA VAL A 340 -14.38 -1.77 -7.17
C VAL A 340 -14.38 -0.79 -5.99
N LEU A 341 -15.27 0.20 -5.97
CA LEU A 341 -15.43 1.13 -4.85
C LEU A 341 -15.90 0.40 -3.59
N HIS A 342 -16.91 -0.46 -3.71
CA HIS A 342 -17.40 -1.24 -2.59
C HIS A 342 -16.28 -2.09 -1.96
N ASP A 343 -15.50 -2.80 -2.78
CA ASP A 343 -14.34 -3.56 -2.33
C ASP A 343 -13.30 -2.65 -1.66
N THR A 344 -13.02 -1.49 -2.27
CA THR A 344 -12.09 -0.47 -1.75
C THR A 344 -12.46 -0.03 -0.34
N ILE A 345 -13.73 0.25 -0.09
CA ILE A 345 -14.24 0.69 1.20
C ILE A 345 -14.08 -0.41 2.25
N GLY A 346 -14.42 -1.65 1.90
CA GLY A 346 -14.26 -2.79 2.79
C GLY A 346 -12.79 -3.05 3.17
N PHE A 347 -11.90 -3.10 2.19
CA PHE A 347 -10.46 -3.29 2.45
C PHE A 347 -9.84 -2.11 3.20
N CYS A 348 -10.32 -0.88 2.97
CA CYS A 348 -9.95 0.28 3.77
C CYS A 348 -10.29 0.09 5.25
N GLY A 349 -11.51 -0.37 5.56
CA GLY A 349 -11.91 -0.68 6.93
C GLY A 349 -11.04 -1.77 7.56
N ALA A 350 -10.79 -2.87 6.85
CA ALA A 350 -9.96 -3.97 7.34
C ALA A 350 -8.51 -3.52 7.64
N GLU A 351 -7.90 -2.72 6.76
CA GLU A 351 -6.55 -2.21 6.95
C GLU A 351 -6.45 -1.25 8.15
N ILE A 352 -7.46 -0.39 8.39
CA ILE A 352 -7.47 0.46 9.59
C ILE A 352 -7.48 -0.41 10.87
N VAL A 353 -8.29 -1.48 10.91
CA VAL A 353 -8.30 -2.41 12.06
C VAL A 353 -6.93 -3.05 12.25
N ARG A 354 -6.34 -3.60 11.17
CA ARG A 354 -4.99 -4.19 11.16
C ARG A 354 -3.96 -3.23 11.75
N ARG A 355 -3.98 -1.96 11.34
CA ARG A 355 -2.97 -0.97 11.74
C ARG A 355 -3.12 -0.45 13.16
N VAL A 356 -4.32 -0.53 13.74
CA VAL A 356 -4.55 -0.14 15.14
C VAL A 356 -4.25 -1.28 16.13
N ILE A 357 -4.59 -2.52 15.77
CA ILE A 357 -4.57 -3.69 16.70
C ILE A 357 -3.44 -4.68 16.39
N GLY A 358 -2.91 -4.68 15.16
CA GLY A 358 -1.97 -5.68 14.68
C GLY A 358 -0.51 -5.37 15.02
N PHE A 359 0.37 -6.23 14.49
CA PHE A 359 1.82 -6.16 14.70
C PHE A 359 2.46 -4.87 14.17
N ALA A 360 2.15 -4.49 12.93
CA ALA A 360 2.82 -3.40 12.21
C ALA A 360 2.04 -2.08 12.32
N ARG A 361 2.16 -1.41 13.48
CA ARG A 361 1.45 -0.16 13.78
C ARG A 361 2.13 1.06 13.13
N PRO A 362 1.37 2.02 12.58
CA PRO A 362 1.91 3.15 11.83
C PRO A 362 2.50 4.23 12.75
N ALA A 363 3.59 4.85 12.30
CA ALA A 363 4.25 5.97 12.98
C ALA A 363 3.30 7.16 13.24
N ASP A 364 2.28 7.34 12.39
CA ASP A 364 1.21 8.34 12.57
C ASP A 364 0.59 8.27 13.98
N PHE A 365 0.40 7.07 14.53
CA PHE A 365 -0.09 6.89 15.89
C PHE A 365 1.03 6.64 16.89
N THR A 366 2.00 5.78 16.59
CA THR A 366 2.96 5.30 17.60
C THR A 366 3.90 6.39 18.09
N THR A 367 4.13 7.45 17.29
CA THR A 367 4.94 8.61 17.68
C THR A 367 4.19 9.62 18.56
N ILE A 368 2.86 9.49 18.73
CA ILE A 368 2.08 10.30 19.67
C ILE A 368 2.47 9.92 21.11
N PRO A 369 3.07 10.82 21.91
CA PRO A 369 3.64 10.45 23.21
C PRO A 369 2.60 10.10 24.27
N ASP A 370 1.50 10.86 24.34
CA ASP A 370 0.47 10.65 25.36
C ASP A 370 -0.44 9.46 24.98
N PRO A 371 -0.48 8.38 25.79
CA PRO A 371 -1.23 7.18 25.45
C PRO A 371 -2.74 7.39 25.45
N GLY A 372 -3.28 8.26 26.30
CA GLY A 372 -4.72 8.55 26.33
C GLY A 372 -5.16 9.33 25.07
N TYR A 373 -4.34 10.29 24.65
CA TYR A 373 -4.50 11.07 23.43
C TYR A 373 -4.37 10.18 22.19
N ARG A 374 -3.36 9.30 22.15
CA ARG A 374 -3.20 8.31 21.08
C ARG A 374 -4.43 7.38 20.98
N ALA A 375 -4.83 6.78 22.10
CA ALA A 375 -5.96 5.86 22.14
C ALA A 375 -7.29 6.51 21.70
N ALA A 376 -7.52 7.78 22.03
CA ALA A 376 -8.73 8.47 21.58
C ALA A 376 -8.82 8.57 20.04
N ARG A 377 -7.69 8.71 19.34
CA ARG A 377 -7.64 8.79 17.86
C ARG A 377 -7.79 7.43 17.23
N GLU A 378 -7.09 6.45 17.78
CA GLU A 378 -7.18 5.06 17.39
C GLU A 378 -8.61 4.52 17.54
N ARG A 379 -9.29 4.86 18.64
CA ARG A 379 -10.71 4.52 18.84
C ARG A 379 -11.60 5.08 17.73
N ARG A 380 -11.40 6.33 17.34
CA ARG A 380 -12.20 6.95 16.27
C ARG A 380 -11.91 6.31 14.92
N ALA A 381 -10.66 5.97 14.66
CA ALA A 381 -10.29 5.21 13.48
C ALA A 381 -10.95 3.81 13.48
N LEU A 382 -10.99 3.10 14.61
CA LEU A 382 -11.70 1.81 14.75
C LEU A 382 -13.21 1.95 14.56
N HIS A 383 -13.83 3.02 15.07
CA HIS A 383 -15.25 3.27 14.84
C HIS A 383 -15.56 3.53 13.36
N LEU A 384 -14.73 4.32 12.67
CA LEU A 384 -14.85 4.47 11.21
C LEU A 384 -14.66 3.13 10.51
N ALA A 385 -13.61 2.37 10.86
CA ALA A 385 -13.31 1.09 10.23
C ALA A 385 -14.48 0.11 10.30
N ARG A 386 -15.15 0.06 11.46
CA ARG A 386 -16.37 -0.72 11.63
C ARG A 386 -17.48 -0.26 10.70
N ALA A 387 -17.72 1.05 10.59
CA ALA A 387 -18.73 1.60 9.69
C ALA A 387 -18.43 1.22 8.23
N LEU A 388 -17.18 1.39 7.79
CA LEU A 388 -16.78 1.02 6.42
C LEU A 388 -16.96 -0.48 6.11
N LEU A 389 -16.87 -1.35 7.12
CA LEU A 389 -17.04 -2.79 6.96
C LEU A 389 -18.50 -3.24 6.99
N VAL A 390 -19.38 -2.53 7.71
CA VAL A 390 -20.72 -3.02 8.08
C VAL A 390 -21.84 -2.18 7.49
N ASP A 391 -21.63 -0.88 7.37
CA ASP A 391 -22.64 0.07 6.90
C ASP A 391 -22.57 0.20 5.37
N ASP A 392 -23.65 0.74 4.80
CA ASP A 392 -23.82 0.82 3.35
C ASP A 392 -23.23 2.14 2.82
N HIS A 393 -22.14 2.05 2.05
CA HIS A 393 -21.44 3.17 1.45
C HIS A 393 -21.26 2.92 -0.05
N HIS A 394 -21.69 3.88 -0.89
CA HIS A 394 -21.70 3.74 -2.35
C HIS A 394 -20.92 4.84 -3.08
N ASP A 395 -20.45 5.84 -2.35
CA ASP A 395 -19.68 6.97 -2.87
C ASP A 395 -18.48 7.25 -1.97
N ILE A 396 -17.35 7.67 -2.54
CA ILE A 396 -16.18 8.07 -1.75
C ILE A 396 -16.49 9.22 -0.78
N ARG A 397 -17.47 10.06 -1.13
CA ARG A 397 -17.97 11.14 -0.27
C ARG A 397 -18.67 10.63 0.99
N ASP A 398 -19.21 9.41 0.96
CA ASP A 398 -19.77 8.77 2.15
C ASP A 398 -18.66 8.46 3.15
N VAL A 399 -17.50 7.98 2.68
CA VAL A 399 -16.30 7.71 3.51
C VAL A 399 -15.80 9.01 4.15
N VAL A 400 -15.69 10.08 3.37
CA VAL A 400 -15.27 11.41 3.85
C VAL A 400 -16.25 11.96 4.88
N THR A 401 -17.56 11.79 4.65
CA THR A 401 -18.62 12.22 5.57
C THR A 401 -18.57 11.41 6.87
N ALA A 402 -18.40 10.10 6.79
CA ALA A 402 -18.27 9.22 7.95
C ALA A 402 -17.02 9.56 8.77
N ALA A 403 -15.88 9.82 8.14
CA ALA A 403 -14.64 10.22 8.83
C ALA A 403 -14.82 11.52 9.63
N ARG A 404 -15.54 12.50 9.09
CA ARG A 404 -15.92 13.74 9.80
C ARG A 404 -16.87 13.47 10.96
N ALA A 405 -17.87 12.61 10.76
CA ALA A 405 -18.83 12.25 11.79
C ALA A 405 -18.14 11.59 13.00
N TYR A 406 -17.31 10.56 12.78
CA TYR A 406 -16.60 9.86 13.85
C TYR A 406 -15.54 10.71 14.55
N ARG A 407 -15.02 11.75 13.90
CA ARG A 407 -14.22 12.78 14.56
C ARG A 407 -15.05 13.58 15.58
N ALA A 408 -16.29 13.95 15.24
CA ALA A 408 -17.13 14.84 16.04
C ALA A 408 -17.80 14.18 17.25
N VAL A 409 -18.17 12.89 17.15
CA VAL A 409 -19.00 12.16 18.13
C VAL A 409 -18.46 12.21 19.57
N GLU A 410 -17.15 12.27 19.79
CA GLU A 410 -16.57 12.33 21.15
C GLU A 410 -16.19 13.74 21.63
N GLN A 411 -16.25 14.76 20.77
CA GLN A 411 -16.02 16.14 21.21
C GLN A 411 -17.23 16.68 21.99
N VAL A 412 -18.44 16.16 21.71
CA VAL A 412 -19.68 16.56 22.38
C VAL A 412 -19.77 15.98 23.80
N THR A 413 -19.30 14.74 24.01
CA THR A 413 -19.35 14.07 25.32
C THR A 413 -18.44 14.72 26.36
N ARG A 414 -17.38 15.44 25.94
CA ARG A 414 -16.49 16.19 26.84
C ARG A 414 -16.94 17.64 27.14
N ARG A 415 -17.95 18.16 26.43
CA ARG A 415 -18.52 19.50 26.71
C ARG A 415 -19.76 19.47 27.62
N GLY A 416 -20.16 18.28 28.09
CA GLY A 416 -21.34 18.06 28.92
C GLY A 416 -21.06 17.56 30.35
N VAL A 417 -19.85 17.79 30.88
CA VAL A 417 -19.50 17.56 32.30
C VAL A 417 -19.05 18.86 32.93
#